data_AF-A0A1Q3WBX2-F1
#
_entry.id   AF-A0A1Q3WBX2-F1
#
_cell.length_a   1.000
_cell.length_b   1.000
_cell.length_c   1.000
_cell.angle_alpha   90.00
_cell.angle_beta   90.00
_cell.angle_gamma   90.00
#
_symmetry.space_group_name_H-M   'P 1'
#
loop_
_entity.id
_entity.type
_entity.pdbx_description
1 polymer ?
#
loop_
_entity_poly.entity_id
_entity_poly.type
_entity_poly.pdbx_seq_one_letter_code
_entity_poly.pdbx_strand_id
1 'polypeptide(L)'
;MLHAGPVQVRYEQGFLRYFTHNSTEILRLIYFAIRDHNWTTAAFTITDESITQQTDTFRVQYNWQIDELGIQMTGRVVMTGDEKGTISVDFYGKALNSFRKNRIGLCILHPIDGVLGQPAQIVAPDGTTTDAHFPTFIKPHQPFLNIQTLRWKPASGLTWQLDVAGDVFETEDQRNWSDASFKTYSTPQVRPKPVTVAVGDEFQQQAIVSLAEENLIAPANDEKLREMEEFAASIKPAQPRVGVGYRTGGPALTDAEVALLRQLELSHLRVDVFFSLTNWPELFAQALADANRLDIPLELALFFGTEPAAELTALQQVVETQAVTVQTILLFEAATLRTSDELLAAVVPMLRNAWPEAAIGGGTDDNFAELNRNPFDVEQVDFVTYSVSPLVHALDDLTLFENLAGQAETALSARKLSGGKPVHISPITLRLRFKTLEGTATERLNAPADPRQATEFGADWTRQSLDTLARAGVESVTYYLTHGPGGLVSNDMAHPVYDVFKQRLS
;
A
#
# COMPACT_ATOMS: atom_id res chain seq x y z
N MET A 1 -15.83 -23.27 -4.93
CA MET A 1 -14.94 -23.81 -3.87
C MET A 1 -14.38 -25.13 -4.39
N LEU A 2 -13.07 -25.31 -4.29
CA LEU A 2 -12.36 -26.53 -4.67
C LEU A 2 -11.87 -27.24 -3.40
N HIS A 3 -11.68 -28.56 -3.49
CA HIS A 3 -11.31 -29.42 -2.36
C HIS A 3 -10.09 -30.27 -2.72
N ALA A 4 -9.06 -30.21 -1.87
CA ALA A 4 -7.91 -31.11 -1.86
C ALA A 4 -7.92 -31.81 -0.50
N GLY A 5 -8.52 -33.00 -0.42
CA GLY A 5 -8.80 -33.68 0.85
C GLY A 5 -9.37 -32.72 1.91
N PRO A 6 -8.67 -32.49 3.03
CA PRO A 6 -9.14 -31.63 4.10
C PRO A 6 -8.99 -30.12 3.84
N VAL A 7 -8.33 -29.71 2.75
CA VAL A 7 -8.08 -28.30 2.40
C VAL A 7 -9.13 -27.79 1.42
N GLN A 8 -9.76 -26.67 1.76
CA GLN A 8 -10.66 -25.95 0.87
C GLN A 8 -9.96 -24.73 0.29
N VAL A 9 -10.20 -24.45 -0.98
CA VAL A 9 -9.62 -23.29 -1.67
C VAL A 9 -10.61 -22.66 -2.64
N ARG A 10 -10.66 -21.33 -2.69
CA ARG A 10 -11.47 -20.59 -3.65
C ARG A 10 -10.67 -20.36 -4.93
N TYR A 11 -11.19 -20.83 -6.05
CA TYR A 11 -10.72 -20.40 -7.37
C TYR A 11 -11.43 -19.14 -7.80
N GLU A 12 -10.69 -18.14 -8.26
CA GLU A 12 -11.23 -16.85 -8.73
C GLU A 12 -10.28 -16.21 -9.75
N GLN A 13 -10.79 -15.92 -10.95
CA GLN A 13 -10.06 -15.18 -12.00
C GLN A 13 -8.66 -15.74 -12.30
N GLY A 14 -8.51 -17.06 -12.34
CA GLY A 14 -7.21 -17.69 -12.57
C GLY A 14 -6.37 -17.89 -11.31
N PHE A 15 -6.80 -17.46 -10.13
CA PHE A 15 -6.01 -17.56 -8.90
C PHE A 15 -6.66 -18.46 -7.86
N LEU A 16 -5.85 -18.90 -6.90
CA LEU A 16 -6.29 -19.67 -5.74
C LEU A 16 -6.22 -18.79 -4.49
N ARG A 17 -7.35 -18.59 -3.80
CA ARG A 17 -7.49 -17.72 -2.64
C ARG A 17 -8.11 -18.47 -1.46
N TYR A 18 -7.83 -18.02 -0.23
CA TYR A 18 -8.38 -18.56 1.02
C TYR A 18 -8.21 -20.07 1.18
N PHE A 19 -6.96 -20.52 1.22
CA PHE A 19 -6.65 -21.89 1.56
C PHE A 19 -7.00 -22.09 3.03
N THR A 20 -7.93 -22.99 3.31
CA THR A 20 -8.44 -23.21 4.66
C THR A 20 -8.40 -24.67 5.03
N HIS A 21 -8.00 -24.94 6.27
CA HIS A 21 -8.01 -26.26 6.88
C HIS A 21 -8.67 -26.15 8.26
N ASN A 22 -9.75 -26.91 8.50
CA ASN A 22 -10.57 -26.82 9.72
C ASN A 22 -10.91 -25.37 10.12
N SER A 23 -11.38 -24.58 9.15
CA SER A 23 -11.74 -23.15 9.32
C SER A 23 -10.58 -22.20 9.62
N THR A 24 -9.33 -22.69 9.71
CA THR A 24 -8.16 -21.80 9.79
C THR A 24 -7.67 -21.48 8.40
N GLU A 25 -7.47 -20.20 8.11
CA GLU A 25 -6.76 -19.77 6.90
C GLU A 25 -5.26 -20.08 7.05
N ILE A 26 -4.75 -20.93 6.16
CA ILE A 26 -3.34 -21.34 6.16
C ILE A 26 -2.52 -20.55 5.14
N LEU A 27 -3.18 -20.09 4.06
CA LEU A 27 -2.58 -19.31 2.99
C LEU A 27 -3.65 -18.42 2.33
N ARG A 28 -3.30 -17.18 2.02
CA ARG A 28 -4.24 -16.16 1.52
C ARG A 28 -4.46 -16.26 0.02
N LEU A 29 -3.39 -16.29 -0.77
CA LEU A 29 -3.49 -16.20 -2.24
C LEU A 29 -2.26 -16.79 -2.91
N ILE A 30 -2.45 -17.59 -3.96
CA ILE A 30 -1.43 -17.89 -4.96
C ILE A 30 -1.88 -17.28 -6.28
N TYR A 31 -1.07 -16.36 -6.79
CA TYR A 31 -1.29 -15.66 -8.05
C TYR A 31 0.04 -15.50 -8.80
N PHE A 32 -0.01 -14.95 -10.01
CA PHE A 32 1.20 -14.54 -10.72
C PHE A 32 1.12 -13.07 -11.13
N ALA A 33 2.27 -12.42 -11.19
CA ALA A 33 2.39 -11.02 -11.57
C ALA A 33 3.45 -10.84 -12.65
N ILE A 34 3.09 -10.08 -13.68
CA ILE A 34 4.00 -9.65 -14.76
C ILE A 34 4.04 -8.13 -14.70
N ARG A 35 5.20 -7.58 -14.36
CA ARG A 35 5.40 -6.15 -14.12
C ARG A 35 6.47 -5.57 -15.01
N ASP A 36 6.12 -4.45 -15.64
CA ASP A 36 7.03 -3.68 -16.49
C ASP A 36 8.15 -3.00 -15.67
N HIS A 37 8.96 -2.21 -16.36
CA HIS A 37 10.05 -1.45 -15.76
C HIS A 37 9.61 -0.38 -14.75
N ASN A 38 8.34 0.03 -14.76
CA ASN A 38 7.75 1.01 -13.85
C ASN A 38 6.90 0.35 -12.75
N TRP A 39 7.03 -0.97 -12.54
CA TRP A 39 6.23 -1.74 -11.59
C TRP A 39 4.73 -1.82 -11.89
N THR A 40 4.29 -1.41 -13.07
CA THR A 40 2.89 -1.54 -13.51
C THR A 40 2.62 -3.01 -13.82
N THR A 41 1.54 -3.56 -13.25
CA THR A 41 1.14 -4.95 -13.48
C THR A 41 0.30 -5.04 -14.75
N ALA A 42 0.74 -5.85 -15.71
CA ALA A 42 0.00 -6.09 -16.95
C ALA A 42 -1.21 -7.00 -16.68
N ALA A 43 -2.37 -6.65 -17.24
CA ALA A 43 -3.54 -7.51 -17.20
C ALA A 43 -3.36 -8.68 -18.18
N PHE A 44 -3.84 -9.85 -17.79
CA PHE A 44 -3.83 -11.05 -18.63
C PHE A 44 -5.25 -11.48 -18.97
N THR A 45 -5.38 -12.13 -20.12
CA THR A 45 -6.63 -12.76 -20.56
C THR A 45 -6.50 -14.27 -20.46
N ILE A 46 -7.49 -14.93 -19.85
CA ILE A 46 -7.57 -16.40 -19.76
C ILE A 46 -8.32 -16.95 -20.97
N THR A 47 -7.83 -18.05 -21.55
CA THR A 47 -8.50 -18.84 -22.58
C THR A 47 -8.43 -20.34 -22.26
N ASP A 48 -9.32 -21.13 -22.88
CA ASP A 48 -9.34 -22.59 -22.75
C ASP A 48 -9.40 -23.09 -21.29
N GLU A 49 -10.15 -22.37 -20.44
CA GLU A 49 -10.29 -22.70 -19.03
C GLU A 49 -11.08 -24.00 -18.84
N SER A 50 -10.50 -24.92 -18.05
CA SER A 50 -11.09 -26.20 -17.70
C SER A 50 -10.88 -26.48 -16.23
N ILE A 51 -11.99 -26.78 -15.55
CA ILE A 51 -12.03 -27.13 -14.13
C ILE A 51 -12.65 -28.51 -14.02
N THR A 52 -11.89 -29.47 -13.50
CA THR A 52 -12.36 -30.80 -13.12
C THR A 52 -12.28 -30.94 -11.62
N GLN A 53 -13.40 -31.26 -10.98
CA GLN A 53 -13.49 -31.40 -9.53
C GLN A 53 -14.14 -32.74 -9.19
N GLN A 54 -13.55 -33.44 -8.22
CA GLN A 54 -14.13 -34.61 -7.56
C GLN A 54 -14.34 -34.26 -6.08
N THR A 55 -14.71 -35.25 -5.25
CA THR A 55 -14.96 -35.03 -3.81
C THR A 55 -13.76 -34.42 -3.11
N ASP A 56 -12.58 -35.02 -3.29
CA ASP A 56 -11.36 -34.69 -2.53
C ASP A 56 -10.18 -34.30 -3.44
N THR A 57 -10.43 -34.09 -4.74
CA THR A 57 -9.39 -33.71 -5.70
C THR A 57 -9.91 -32.67 -6.67
N PHE A 58 -9.00 -31.88 -7.23
CA PHE A 58 -9.33 -30.98 -8.33
C PHE A 58 -8.16 -30.84 -9.31
N ARG A 59 -8.50 -30.41 -10.53
CA ARG A 59 -7.57 -29.92 -11.53
C ARG A 59 -8.16 -28.71 -12.23
N VAL A 60 -7.44 -27.60 -12.20
CA VAL A 60 -7.72 -26.41 -13.00
C VAL A 60 -6.61 -26.26 -14.03
N GLN A 61 -6.95 -25.92 -15.27
CA GLN A 61 -5.97 -25.58 -16.28
C GLN A 61 -6.52 -24.54 -17.24
N TYR A 62 -5.65 -23.66 -17.72
CA TYR A 62 -6.00 -22.66 -18.71
C TYR A 62 -4.76 -22.12 -19.42
N ASN A 63 -4.96 -21.54 -20.58
CA ASN A 63 -3.97 -20.72 -21.27
C ASN A 63 -4.16 -19.25 -20.87
N TRP A 64 -3.09 -18.46 -20.95
CA TRP A 64 -3.16 -17.03 -20.71
C TRP A 64 -2.35 -16.24 -21.75
N GLN A 65 -2.72 -14.99 -21.94
CA GLN A 65 -2.02 -14.05 -22.84
C GLN A 65 -1.99 -12.63 -22.26
N ILE A 66 -0.94 -11.89 -22.62
CA ILE A 66 -0.77 -10.45 -22.35
C ILE A 66 -0.40 -9.77 -23.67
N ASP A 67 -1.06 -8.66 -23.97
CA ASP A 67 -0.70 -7.70 -25.02
C ASP A 67 -0.99 -6.29 -24.50
N GLU A 68 -0.21 -5.87 -23.51
CA GLU A 68 -0.40 -4.60 -22.78
C GLU A 68 0.95 -4.07 -22.28
N LEU A 69 1.08 -2.76 -22.07
CA LEU A 69 2.31 -2.13 -21.54
C LEU A 69 3.56 -2.40 -22.39
N GLY A 70 3.38 -2.71 -23.68
CA GLY A 70 4.46 -3.14 -24.56
C GLY A 70 5.00 -4.55 -24.27
N ILE A 71 4.27 -5.36 -23.50
CA ILE A 71 4.58 -6.74 -23.16
C ILE A 71 3.67 -7.66 -23.98
N GLN A 72 4.27 -8.59 -24.72
CA GLN A 72 3.56 -9.67 -25.40
C GLN A 72 4.05 -11.01 -24.88
N MET A 73 3.16 -11.73 -24.18
CA MET A 73 3.47 -13.03 -23.62
C MET A 73 2.27 -13.97 -23.72
N THR A 74 2.56 -15.27 -23.79
CA THR A 74 1.55 -16.31 -23.67
C THR A 74 2.06 -17.44 -22.78
N GLY A 75 1.16 -18.21 -22.20
CA GLY A 75 1.53 -19.28 -21.32
C GLY A 75 0.38 -20.18 -20.92
N ARG A 76 0.65 -21.04 -19.94
CA ARG A 76 -0.31 -22.00 -19.39
C ARG A 76 -0.14 -22.06 -17.89
N VAL A 77 -1.27 -22.23 -17.20
CA VAL A 77 -1.28 -22.58 -15.77
C VAL A 77 -1.98 -23.92 -15.59
N VAL A 78 -1.45 -24.73 -14.68
CA VAL A 78 -2.08 -25.96 -14.20
C VAL A 78 -2.07 -25.93 -12.68
N MET A 79 -3.21 -26.20 -12.07
CA MET A 79 -3.36 -26.29 -10.63
C MET A 79 -3.99 -27.62 -10.29
N THR A 80 -3.49 -28.31 -9.27
CA THR A 80 -4.04 -29.60 -8.83
C THR A 80 -4.13 -29.66 -7.32
N GLY A 81 -5.19 -30.28 -6.83
CA GLY A 81 -5.34 -30.65 -5.43
C GLY A 81 -5.52 -32.16 -5.30
N ASP A 82 -4.81 -32.78 -4.36
CA ASP A 82 -4.92 -34.22 -4.08
C ASP A 82 -5.70 -34.52 -2.78
N GLU A 83 -6.00 -35.79 -2.59
CA GLU A 83 -6.75 -36.32 -1.43
C GLU A 83 -6.06 -36.14 -0.08
N LYS A 84 -4.76 -35.80 -0.06
CA LYS A 84 -3.98 -35.53 1.16
C LYS A 84 -3.96 -34.05 1.53
N GLY A 85 -4.51 -33.18 0.68
CA GLY A 85 -4.44 -31.73 0.86
C GLY A 85 -3.18 -31.09 0.29
N THR A 86 -2.45 -31.79 -0.59
CA THR A 86 -1.37 -31.18 -1.37
C THR A 86 -1.99 -30.40 -2.52
N ILE A 87 -1.60 -29.13 -2.67
CA ILE A 87 -2.00 -28.28 -3.78
C ILE A 87 -0.76 -27.82 -4.54
N SER A 88 -0.70 -28.09 -5.84
CA SER A 88 0.35 -27.64 -6.75
C SER A 88 -0.17 -26.56 -7.69
N VAL A 89 0.66 -25.56 -7.97
CA VAL A 89 0.44 -24.53 -9.00
C VAL A 89 1.67 -24.46 -9.90
N ASP A 90 1.48 -24.86 -11.16
CA ASP A 90 2.48 -24.79 -12.21
C ASP A 90 2.20 -23.58 -13.11
N PHE A 91 3.15 -22.65 -13.18
CA PHE A 91 3.11 -21.47 -14.04
C PHE A 91 4.15 -21.58 -15.15
N TYR A 92 3.70 -21.47 -16.40
CA TYR A 92 4.55 -21.36 -17.58
C TYR A 92 4.20 -20.11 -18.38
N GLY A 93 5.21 -19.40 -18.88
CA GLY A 93 5.08 -18.27 -19.79
C GLY A 93 6.23 -18.15 -20.78
N LYS A 94 5.95 -17.57 -21.95
CA LYS A 94 6.91 -17.33 -23.03
C LYS A 94 6.76 -15.91 -23.59
N ALA A 95 7.90 -15.23 -23.77
CA ALA A 95 7.95 -13.91 -24.39
C ALA A 95 7.81 -13.98 -25.91
N LEU A 96 6.90 -13.18 -26.45
CA LEU A 96 6.65 -13.05 -27.91
C LEU A 96 7.32 -11.81 -28.49
N ASN A 97 7.60 -10.80 -27.65
CA ASN A 97 8.40 -9.63 -27.99
C ASN A 97 9.51 -9.40 -26.93
N SER A 98 10.44 -8.48 -27.22
CA SER A 98 11.43 -8.03 -26.22
C SER A 98 10.89 -6.85 -25.42
N PHE A 99 11.11 -6.85 -24.11
CA PHE A 99 10.68 -5.78 -23.20
C PHE A 99 11.56 -5.73 -21.94
N ARG A 100 11.29 -4.79 -21.02
CA ARG A 100 11.99 -4.72 -19.72
C ARG A 100 11.02 -5.03 -18.58
N LYS A 101 11.45 -5.86 -17.64
CA LYS A 101 10.65 -6.30 -16.48
C LYS A 101 11.27 -5.90 -15.14
N ASN A 102 10.41 -5.69 -14.16
CA ASN A 102 10.77 -5.77 -12.74
C ASN A 102 10.36 -7.13 -12.13
N ARG A 103 9.28 -7.76 -12.61
CA ARG A 103 8.83 -9.06 -12.11
C ARG A 103 8.10 -9.87 -13.19
N ILE A 104 8.36 -11.17 -13.23
CA ILE A 104 7.54 -12.20 -13.88
C ILE A 104 7.60 -13.40 -12.94
N GLY A 105 6.46 -13.84 -12.42
CA GLY A 105 6.42 -15.08 -11.63
C GLY A 105 5.30 -15.16 -10.61
N LEU A 106 5.32 -16.27 -9.87
CA LEU A 106 4.40 -16.59 -8.78
C LEU A 106 4.62 -15.67 -7.58
N CYS A 107 3.51 -15.30 -6.96
CA CYS A 107 3.43 -14.57 -5.70
C CYS A 107 2.47 -15.34 -4.78
N ILE A 108 2.94 -15.59 -3.56
CA ILE A 108 2.26 -16.42 -2.57
C ILE A 108 2.06 -15.58 -1.31
N LEU A 109 0.80 -15.35 -0.91
CA LEU A 109 0.43 -14.52 0.22
C LEU A 109 0.11 -15.38 1.44
N HIS A 110 0.75 -15.07 2.55
CA HIS A 110 0.46 -15.63 3.86
C HIS A 110 -0.43 -14.63 4.62
N PRO A 111 -1.54 -15.05 5.24
CA PRO A 111 -2.39 -14.15 6.02
C PRO A 111 -1.60 -13.58 7.20
N ILE A 112 -1.94 -12.39 7.71
CA ILE A 112 -1.35 -11.88 8.97
C ILE A 112 -1.92 -12.65 10.16
N ASP A 113 -3.25 -12.79 10.17
CA ASP A 113 -3.95 -13.48 11.25
C ASP A 113 -3.49 -14.93 11.35
N GLY A 114 -3.21 -15.35 12.57
CA GLY A 114 -2.66 -16.67 12.86
C GLY A 114 -1.19 -16.91 12.48
N VAL A 115 -0.48 -16.04 11.75
CA VAL A 115 0.96 -16.23 11.45
C VAL A 115 1.88 -15.21 12.11
N LEU A 116 1.37 -14.04 12.50
CA LEU A 116 2.18 -12.99 13.12
C LEU A 116 2.90 -13.54 14.37
N GLY A 117 4.23 -13.35 14.45
CA GLY A 117 5.07 -13.87 15.53
C GLY A 117 5.27 -15.39 15.56
N GLN A 118 4.66 -16.14 14.65
CA GLN A 118 4.77 -17.60 14.60
C GLN A 118 6.11 -18.06 14.02
N PRO A 119 6.57 -19.27 14.40
CA PRO A 119 7.83 -19.82 13.90
C PRO A 119 7.75 -20.11 12.40
N ALA A 120 8.88 -19.87 11.74
CA ALA A 120 9.13 -20.24 10.36
C ALA A 120 10.48 -20.95 10.27
N GLN A 121 10.61 -21.85 9.30
CA GLN A 121 11.89 -22.46 8.96
C GLN A 121 12.09 -22.37 7.45
N ILE A 122 13.25 -21.86 7.06
CA ILE A 122 13.64 -21.65 5.68
C ILE A 122 14.68 -22.70 5.33
N VAL A 123 14.40 -23.50 4.30
CA VAL A 123 15.41 -24.37 3.68
C VAL A 123 15.83 -23.73 2.37
N ALA A 124 17.13 -23.47 2.25
CA ALA A 124 17.74 -22.89 1.07
C ALA A 124 18.06 -23.96 0.00
N PRO A 125 18.28 -23.56 -1.27
CA PRO A 125 18.60 -24.50 -2.35
C PRO A 125 19.86 -25.35 -2.13
N ASP A 126 20.77 -24.90 -1.27
CA ASP A 126 21.98 -25.65 -0.88
C ASP A 126 21.74 -26.61 0.31
N GLY A 127 20.51 -26.68 0.81
CA GLY A 127 20.11 -27.47 1.97
C GLY A 127 20.29 -26.75 3.31
N THR A 128 20.83 -25.53 3.33
CA THR A 128 21.00 -24.76 4.58
C THR A 128 19.63 -24.47 5.18
N THR A 129 19.47 -24.79 6.47
CA THR A 129 18.24 -24.54 7.22
C THR A 129 18.42 -23.37 8.18
N THR A 130 17.47 -22.43 8.17
CA THR A 130 17.44 -21.27 9.07
C THR A 130 16.10 -21.19 9.79
N ASP A 131 16.12 -21.23 11.11
CA ASP A 131 14.93 -20.97 11.94
C ASP A 131 14.71 -19.46 12.09
N ALA A 132 13.45 -19.03 12.04
CA ALA A 132 13.04 -17.64 12.12
C ALA A 132 11.62 -17.50 12.69
N HIS A 133 11.12 -16.26 12.73
CA HIS A 133 9.73 -15.95 13.06
C HIS A 133 9.16 -14.94 12.08
N PHE A 134 7.86 -15.03 11.82
CA PHE A 134 7.15 -13.95 11.14
C PHE A 134 7.21 -12.67 11.99
N PRO A 135 7.52 -11.50 11.39
CA PRO A 135 7.65 -10.26 12.15
C PRO A 135 6.36 -9.83 12.84
N THR A 136 6.44 -9.40 14.11
CA THR A 136 5.32 -8.76 14.81
C THR A 136 5.11 -7.33 14.32
N PHE A 137 6.11 -6.46 14.52
CA PHE A 137 6.19 -5.15 13.87
C PHE A 137 6.71 -5.27 12.43
N ILE A 138 6.31 -4.33 11.57
CA ILE A 138 6.63 -4.36 10.14
C ILE A 138 8.14 -4.28 9.91
N LYS A 139 8.71 -5.26 9.23
CA LYS A 139 10.14 -5.25 8.84
C LYS A 139 10.35 -4.43 7.56
N PRO A 140 11.35 -3.53 7.50
CA PRO A 140 11.59 -2.72 6.29
C PRO A 140 12.11 -3.54 5.10
N HIS A 141 12.79 -4.66 5.38
CA HIS A 141 13.40 -5.55 4.39
C HIS A 141 12.88 -6.97 4.54
N GLN A 142 13.18 -7.82 3.55
CA GLN A 142 12.73 -9.21 3.48
C GLN A 142 13.06 -9.98 4.77
N PRO A 143 12.07 -10.49 5.52
CA PRO A 143 12.33 -11.33 6.67
C PRO A 143 12.97 -12.68 6.30
N PHE A 144 12.64 -13.24 5.13
CA PHE A 144 13.11 -14.58 4.71
C PHE A 144 13.74 -14.50 3.32
N LEU A 145 14.92 -15.10 3.15
CA LEU A 145 15.71 -15.05 1.92
C LEU A 145 16.04 -16.44 1.42
N ASN A 146 16.37 -16.57 0.13
CA ASN A 146 16.86 -17.80 -0.50
C ASN A 146 15.99 -19.03 -0.22
N ILE A 147 14.69 -18.94 -0.48
CA ILE A 147 13.72 -19.96 -0.14
C ILE A 147 13.65 -21.01 -1.26
N GLN A 148 13.88 -22.27 -0.91
CA GLN A 148 13.43 -23.45 -1.66
C GLN A 148 12.20 -24.06 -0.96
N THR A 149 12.25 -24.16 0.36
CA THR A 149 11.13 -24.59 1.20
C THR A 149 10.92 -23.58 2.32
N LEU A 150 9.67 -23.18 2.54
CA LEU A 150 9.24 -22.42 3.71
C LEU A 150 8.26 -23.27 4.52
N ARG A 151 8.61 -23.55 5.78
CA ARG A 151 7.69 -24.17 6.74
C ARG A 151 7.20 -23.11 7.70
N TRP A 152 5.92 -23.14 8.01
CA TRP A 152 5.34 -22.28 9.04
C TRP A 152 4.25 -23.00 9.81
N LYS A 153 3.93 -22.47 10.97
CA LYS A 153 2.89 -23.02 11.84
C LYS A 153 1.90 -21.91 12.17
N PRO A 154 0.72 -21.88 11.52
CA PRO A 154 -0.36 -21.02 11.97
C PRO A 154 -0.70 -21.33 13.43
N ALA A 155 -1.27 -20.37 14.15
CA ALA A 155 -1.64 -20.50 15.56
C ALA A 155 -2.56 -21.71 15.86
N SER A 156 -3.24 -22.25 14.83
CA SER A 156 -4.05 -23.48 14.91
C SER A 156 -3.24 -24.77 15.11
N GLY A 157 -1.93 -24.75 14.88
CA GLY A 157 -0.99 -25.73 15.44
C GLY A 157 -0.42 -26.78 14.48
N LEU A 158 -0.83 -26.83 13.20
CA LEU A 158 -0.21 -27.71 12.21
C LEU A 158 0.95 -27.02 11.47
N THR A 159 1.99 -27.78 11.12
CA THR A 159 3.07 -27.26 10.28
C THR A 159 2.72 -27.44 8.81
N TRP A 160 2.67 -26.32 8.09
CA TRP A 160 2.48 -26.27 6.65
C TRP A 160 3.82 -26.03 5.97
N GLN A 161 3.93 -26.53 4.74
CA GLN A 161 5.10 -26.42 3.91
C GLN A 161 4.72 -25.80 2.56
N LEU A 162 5.58 -24.90 2.08
CA LEU A 162 5.55 -24.33 0.75
C LEU A 162 6.89 -24.65 0.09
N ASP A 163 6.86 -25.52 -0.92
CA ASP A 163 8.00 -25.78 -1.79
C ASP A 163 7.86 -24.95 -3.06
N VAL A 164 8.95 -24.29 -3.45
CA VAL A 164 8.99 -23.42 -4.63
C VAL A 164 10.15 -23.77 -5.55
N ALA A 165 9.90 -23.71 -6.85
CA ALA A 165 10.88 -24.02 -7.87
C ALA A 165 10.81 -23.05 -9.06
N GLY A 166 11.88 -23.01 -9.86
CA GLY A 166 11.96 -22.24 -11.09
C GLY A 166 12.61 -20.85 -10.98
N ASP A 167 12.83 -20.36 -9.76
CA ASP A 167 13.68 -19.20 -9.45
C ASP A 167 14.06 -19.23 -7.95
N VAL A 168 14.80 -18.23 -7.49
CA VAL A 168 15.03 -18.00 -6.06
C VAL A 168 13.87 -17.16 -5.51
N PHE A 169 13.30 -17.61 -4.40
CA PHE A 169 12.21 -16.90 -3.73
C PHE A 169 12.70 -16.24 -2.44
N GLU A 170 11.99 -15.20 -2.03
CA GLU A 170 12.17 -14.51 -0.76
C GLU A 170 10.80 -14.03 -0.26
N THR A 171 10.70 -13.73 1.03
CA THR A 171 9.47 -13.20 1.63
C THR A 171 9.64 -11.75 2.00
N GLU A 172 8.69 -10.91 1.61
CA GLU A 172 8.55 -9.51 2.00
C GLU A 172 7.40 -9.36 3.00
N ASP A 173 7.60 -8.42 3.91
CA ASP A 173 6.53 -7.90 4.76
C ASP A 173 5.70 -6.90 3.95
N GLN A 174 4.63 -7.36 3.32
CA GLN A 174 3.81 -6.54 2.42
C GLN A 174 3.00 -5.47 3.15
N ARG A 175 2.91 -5.54 4.49
CA ARG A 175 2.34 -4.47 5.32
C ARG A 175 3.03 -3.13 5.11
N ASN A 176 4.27 -3.11 4.61
CA ASN A 176 4.94 -1.86 4.17
C ASN A 176 4.16 -1.07 3.12
N TRP A 177 3.23 -1.71 2.40
CA TRP A 177 2.35 -1.08 1.40
C TRP A 177 0.89 -1.04 1.85
N SER A 178 0.64 -1.19 3.16
CA SER A 178 -0.69 -1.37 3.77
C SER A 178 -1.41 -2.65 3.36
N ASP A 179 -0.75 -3.59 2.69
CA ASP A 179 -1.36 -4.89 2.42
C ASP A 179 -1.49 -5.72 3.71
N ALA A 180 -2.55 -6.52 3.80
CA ALA A 180 -2.79 -7.38 4.97
C ALA A 180 -2.16 -8.79 4.84
N SER A 181 -0.90 -8.88 4.41
CA SER A 181 -0.21 -10.16 4.22
C SER A 181 1.32 -10.10 4.29
N PHE A 182 1.96 -11.27 4.31
CA PHE A 182 3.35 -11.46 3.90
C PHE A 182 3.40 -12.09 2.51
N LYS A 183 4.35 -11.70 1.65
CA LYS A 183 4.45 -12.24 0.29
C LYS A 183 5.75 -12.97 0.06
N THR A 184 5.67 -14.26 -0.24
CA THR A 184 6.76 -15.01 -0.85
C THR A 184 6.70 -14.83 -2.38
N TYR A 185 7.78 -14.37 -3.00
CA TYR A 185 7.84 -14.11 -4.45
C TYR A 185 9.23 -14.37 -5.01
N SER A 186 9.29 -14.42 -6.34
CA SER A 186 10.50 -14.27 -7.14
C SER A 186 10.39 -13.03 -8.05
N THR A 187 11.45 -12.53 -8.65
CA THR A 187 12.88 -12.78 -8.42
C THR A 187 13.38 -11.91 -7.22
N PRO A 188 14.47 -12.26 -6.51
CA PRO A 188 14.93 -11.50 -5.34
C PRO A 188 15.21 -10.02 -5.62
N GLN A 189 14.84 -9.14 -4.68
CA GLN A 189 14.88 -7.69 -4.87
C GLN A 189 16.30 -7.13 -4.99
N VAL A 190 17.30 -7.85 -4.50
CA VAL A 190 18.72 -7.48 -4.62
C VAL A 190 19.23 -7.63 -6.06
N ARG A 191 18.55 -8.42 -6.90
CA ARG A 191 18.97 -8.57 -8.30
C ARG A 191 18.73 -7.27 -9.08
N PRO A 192 19.56 -6.99 -10.10
CA PRO A 192 19.38 -5.79 -10.93
C PRO A 192 17.97 -5.71 -11.49
N LYS A 193 17.45 -4.49 -11.57
CA LYS A 193 16.15 -4.18 -12.15
C LYS A 193 16.15 -2.76 -12.71
N PRO A 194 15.44 -2.50 -13.83
CA PRO A 194 14.74 -3.47 -14.66
C PRO A 194 15.69 -4.27 -15.58
N VAL A 195 15.36 -5.54 -15.86
CA VAL A 195 16.13 -6.44 -16.75
C VAL A 195 15.43 -6.63 -18.09
N THR A 196 16.21 -6.87 -19.15
CA THR A 196 15.68 -7.17 -20.49
C THR A 196 15.20 -8.62 -20.57
N VAL A 197 14.03 -8.81 -21.16
CA VAL A 197 13.49 -10.09 -21.61
C VAL A 197 13.59 -10.13 -23.14
N ALA A 198 14.14 -11.20 -23.68
CA ALA A 198 14.28 -11.41 -25.11
C ALA A 198 13.09 -12.22 -25.67
N VAL A 199 12.83 -12.07 -26.98
CA VAL A 199 11.89 -12.93 -27.70
C VAL A 199 12.26 -14.39 -27.50
N GLY A 200 11.29 -15.20 -27.10
CA GLY A 200 11.46 -16.64 -26.91
C GLY A 200 11.96 -17.04 -25.53
N ASP A 201 12.29 -16.09 -24.63
CA ASP A 201 12.57 -16.40 -23.23
C ASP A 201 11.36 -17.10 -22.59
N GLU A 202 11.63 -18.14 -21.81
CA GLU A 202 10.64 -18.97 -21.14
C GLU A 202 10.80 -18.89 -19.62
N PHE A 203 9.67 -18.88 -18.92
CA PHE A 203 9.57 -18.77 -17.47
C PHE A 203 8.73 -19.94 -16.96
N GLN A 204 9.32 -20.78 -16.12
CA GLN A 204 8.66 -21.94 -15.51
C GLN A 204 8.84 -21.87 -14.01
N GLN A 205 7.75 -21.88 -13.26
CA GLN A 205 7.78 -21.85 -11.80
C GLN A 205 6.70 -22.75 -11.23
N GLN A 206 6.97 -23.30 -10.05
CA GLN A 206 6.04 -24.16 -9.34
C GLN A 206 5.96 -23.73 -7.87
N ALA A 207 4.76 -23.81 -7.30
CA ALA A 207 4.51 -23.72 -5.88
C ALA A 207 3.70 -24.94 -5.43
N ILE A 208 4.17 -25.66 -4.41
CA ILE A 208 3.47 -26.80 -3.81
C ILE A 208 3.21 -26.46 -2.34
N VAL A 209 1.95 -26.50 -1.94
CA VAL A 209 1.52 -26.33 -0.55
C VAL A 209 1.08 -27.68 -0.02
N SER A 210 1.60 -28.08 1.13
CA SER A 210 1.30 -29.38 1.75
C SER A 210 1.39 -29.32 3.26
N LEU A 211 0.84 -30.33 3.93
CA LEU A 211 1.15 -30.58 5.33
C LEU A 211 2.60 -31.06 5.43
N ALA A 212 3.40 -30.46 6.31
CA ALA A 212 4.79 -30.85 6.48
C ALA A 212 4.90 -32.23 7.15
N GLU A 213 5.88 -33.03 6.72
CA GLU A 213 6.24 -34.28 7.42
C GLU A 213 6.93 -33.98 8.75
N GLU A 214 7.73 -32.90 8.79
CA GLU A 214 8.45 -32.42 9.96
C GLU A 214 7.64 -31.33 10.68
N ASN A 215 7.40 -31.51 11.98
CA ASN A 215 6.73 -30.51 12.79
C ASN A 215 7.73 -29.44 13.26
N LEU A 216 7.33 -28.17 13.17
CA LEU A 216 8.01 -27.08 13.84
C LEU A 216 7.74 -27.14 15.35
N ILE A 217 8.79 -27.44 16.10
CA ILE A 217 8.78 -27.51 17.57
C ILE A 217 8.99 -26.13 18.20
N ALA A 218 9.65 -25.20 17.47
CA ALA A 218 9.92 -23.86 17.96
C ALA A 218 8.62 -23.17 18.43
N PRO A 219 8.63 -22.50 19.59
CA PRO A 219 7.47 -21.75 20.05
C PRO A 219 7.30 -20.46 19.24
N ALA A 220 6.10 -19.87 19.33
CA ALA A 220 5.89 -18.49 18.90
C ALA A 220 6.82 -17.54 19.68
N ASN A 221 7.06 -16.36 19.11
CA ASN A 221 7.82 -15.32 19.80
C ASN A 221 6.92 -14.58 20.80
N ASP A 222 6.55 -15.26 21.89
CA ASP A 222 5.59 -14.79 22.89
C ASP A 222 6.01 -13.46 23.54
N GLU A 223 7.32 -13.21 23.68
CA GLU A 223 7.84 -11.94 24.18
C GLU A 223 7.52 -10.78 23.22
N LYS A 224 7.81 -10.96 21.92
CA LYS A 224 7.53 -9.93 20.91
C LYS A 224 6.05 -9.75 20.64
N LEU A 225 5.26 -10.82 20.73
CA LEU A 225 3.81 -10.75 20.66
C LEU A 225 3.26 -9.93 21.81
N ARG A 226 3.67 -10.23 23.04
CA ARG A 226 3.26 -9.47 24.22
C ARG A 226 3.69 -8.01 24.16
N GLU A 227 4.92 -7.73 23.72
CA GLU A 227 5.39 -6.35 23.52
C GLU A 227 4.48 -5.58 22.54
N MET A 228 4.12 -6.21 21.43
CA MET A 228 3.23 -5.62 20.42
C MET A 228 1.82 -5.42 20.96
N GLU A 229 1.25 -6.42 21.64
CA GLU A 229 -0.08 -6.37 22.24
C GLU A 229 -0.18 -5.30 23.33
N GLU A 230 0.81 -5.22 24.23
CA GLU A 230 0.89 -4.19 25.26
C GLU A 230 1.02 -2.79 24.64
N PHE A 231 1.84 -2.65 23.60
CA PHE A 231 1.97 -1.39 22.88
C PHE A 231 0.67 -1.00 22.17
N ALA A 232 0.01 -1.94 21.49
CA ALA A 232 -1.28 -1.73 20.85
C ALA A 232 -2.37 -1.37 21.86
N ALA A 233 -2.41 -2.04 23.02
CA ALA A 233 -3.37 -1.75 24.09
C ALA A 233 -3.14 -0.39 24.77
N SER A 234 -1.92 0.15 24.71
CA SER A 234 -1.61 1.49 25.22
C SER A 234 -2.20 2.61 24.34
N ILE A 235 -2.52 2.30 23.09
CA ILE A 235 -3.06 3.25 22.13
C ILE A 235 -4.55 3.44 22.41
N LYS A 236 -4.95 4.70 22.56
CA LYS A 236 -6.35 5.06 22.68
C LYS A 236 -6.94 5.30 21.29
N PRO A 237 -8.11 4.73 20.97
CA PRO A 237 -8.86 5.14 19.79
C PRO A 237 -9.08 6.65 19.80
N ALA A 238 -8.99 7.26 18.63
CA ALA A 238 -9.16 8.69 18.43
C ALA A 238 -10.12 8.92 17.26
N GLN A 239 -10.92 9.98 17.33
CA GLN A 239 -11.63 10.50 16.17
C GLN A 239 -10.60 11.31 15.36
N PRO A 240 -10.14 10.83 14.19
CA PRO A 240 -9.12 11.55 13.43
C PRO A 240 -9.68 12.89 12.96
N ARG A 241 -8.84 13.91 12.91
CA ARG A 241 -9.13 15.09 12.07
C ARG A 241 -9.22 14.64 10.62
N VAL A 242 -10.24 15.09 9.91
CA VAL A 242 -10.51 14.64 8.53
C VAL A 242 -10.41 15.81 7.59
N GLY A 243 -9.48 15.73 6.65
CA GLY A 243 -9.32 16.69 5.57
C GLY A 243 -9.38 16.06 4.18
N VAL A 244 -9.25 16.91 3.17
CA VAL A 244 -9.28 16.53 1.74
C VAL A 244 -8.16 17.22 0.99
N GLY A 245 -7.68 16.61 -0.10
CA GLY A 245 -6.70 17.24 -0.99
C GLY A 245 -7.30 18.31 -1.89
N TYR A 246 -6.55 19.34 -2.24
CA TYR A 246 -6.93 20.28 -3.28
C TYR A 246 -6.68 19.71 -4.67
N ARG A 247 -7.58 19.95 -5.63
CA ARG A 247 -7.40 19.56 -7.02
C ARG A 247 -6.54 20.60 -7.75
N THR A 248 -5.24 20.57 -7.48
CA THR A 248 -4.27 21.49 -8.09
C THR A 248 -4.30 21.42 -9.62
N GLY A 249 -4.38 22.59 -10.29
CA GLY A 249 -4.46 22.69 -11.75
C GLY A 249 -5.85 22.38 -12.34
N GLY A 250 -6.84 22.06 -11.51
CA GLY A 250 -8.24 21.95 -11.91
C GLY A 250 -8.95 23.31 -12.02
N PRO A 251 -10.23 23.31 -12.45
CA PRO A 251 -11.07 24.50 -12.33
C PRO A 251 -11.27 24.88 -10.85
N ALA A 252 -11.58 26.15 -10.59
CA ALA A 252 -11.98 26.58 -9.25
C ALA A 252 -13.32 25.93 -8.84
N LEU A 253 -13.55 25.79 -7.53
CA LEU A 253 -14.82 25.27 -7.02
C LEU A 253 -16.01 26.12 -7.47
N THR A 254 -17.15 25.50 -7.76
CA THR A 254 -18.40 26.26 -7.93
C THR A 254 -18.98 26.69 -6.58
N ASP A 255 -19.94 27.62 -6.58
CA ASP A 255 -20.62 28.01 -5.34
C ASP A 255 -21.45 26.84 -4.74
N ALA A 256 -21.99 25.98 -5.61
CA ALA A 256 -22.72 24.79 -5.16
C ALA A 256 -21.77 23.77 -4.50
N GLU A 257 -20.60 23.53 -5.09
CA GLU A 257 -19.57 22.66 -4.52
C GLU A 257 -19.05 23.19 -3.19
N VAL A 258 -18.81 24.51 -3.07
CA VAL A 258 -18.46 25.16 -1.79
C VAL A 258 -19.56 24.96 -0.74
N ALA A 259 -20.83 25.14 -1.10
CA ALA A 259 -21.95 24.96 -0.18
C ALA A 259 -22.11 23.50 0.29
N LEU A 260 -21.78 22.53 -0.56
CA LEU A 260 -21.75 21.11 -0.19
C LEU A 260 -20.59 20.81 0.77
N LEU A 261 -19.38 21.21 0.41
CA LEU A 261 -18.16 20.91 1.17
C LEU A 261 -18.16 21.55 2.56
N ARG A 262 -18.72 22.76 2.72
CA ARG A 262 -18.87 23.42 4.03
C ARG A 262 -19.72 22.64 5.03
N GLN A 263 -20.68 21.82 4.56
CA GLN A 263 -21.50 20.98 5.44
C GLN A 263 -20.72 19.82 6.07
N LEU A 264 -19.53 19.51 5.56
CA LEU A 264 -18.72 18.39 6.03
C LEU A 264 -17.85 18.74 7.23
N GLU A 265 -17.74 20.02 7.61
CA GLU A 265 -16.89 20.50 8.72
C GLU A 265 -15.46 19.91 8.67
N LEU A 266 -14.88 19.91 7.47
CA LEU A 266 -13.53 19.36 7.23
C LEU A 266 -12.50 20.10 8.09
N SER A 267 -11.60 19.33 8.70
CA SER A 267 -10.57 19.85 9.58
C SER A 267 -9.51 20.63 8.84
N HIS A 268 -9.21 20.28 7.59
CA HIS A 268 -8.19 20.93 6.77
C HIS A 268 -8.37 20.70 5.26
N LEU A 269 -7.84 21.63 4.47
CA LEU A 269 -7.57 21.45 3.05
C LEU A 269 -6.08 21.19 2.86
N ARG A 270 -5.73 20.01 2.34
CA ARG A 270 -4.36 19.73 1.97
C ARG A 270 -4.02 20.37 0.62
N VAL A 271 -2.93 21.12 0.57
CA VAL A 271 -2.40 21.73 -0.66
C VAL A 271 -0.97 21.26 -0.88
N ASP A 272 -0.73 20.60 -2.01
CA ASP A 272 0.60 20.20 -2.46
C ASP A 272 1.28 21.38 -3.18
N VAL A 273 2.46 21.80 -2.69
CA VAL A 273 3.29 22.86 -3.28
C VAL A 273 4.62 22.27 -3.74
N PHE A 274 4.76 22.09 -5.06
CA PHE A 274 6.00 21.66 -5.69
C PHE A 274 6.79 22.87 -6.17
N PHE A 275 7.87 23.23 -5.48
CA PHE A 275 8.70 24.39 -5.86
C PHE A 275 9.43 24.19 -7.19
N SER A 276 9.54 22.94 -7.66
CA SER A 276 10.06 22.61 -8.99
C SER A 276 9.16 23.05 -10.15
N LEU A 277 7.87 23.33 -9.90
CA LEU A 277 6.95 23.84 -10.92
C LEU A 277 7.11 25.35 -11.04
N THR A 278 7.43 25.86 -12.24
CA THR A 278 7.60 27.31 -12.45
C THR A 278 6.35 28.13 -12.16
N ASN A 279 5.17 27.50 -12.27
CA ASN A 279 3.86 28.11 -12.00
C ASN A 279 3.28 27.72 -10.63
N TRP A 280 4.11 27.25 -9.69
CA TRP A 280 3.64 26.93 -8.33
C TRP A 280 2.96 28.12 -7.64
N PRO A 281 3.37 29.40 -7.79
CA PRO A 281 2.71 30.51 -7.11
C PRO A 281 1.26 30.70 -7.57
N GLU A 282 1.00 30.58 -8.88
CA GLU A 282 -0.34 30.70 -9.44
C GLU A 282 -1.24 29.54 -9.01
N LEU A 283 -0.71 28.31 -9.02
CA LEU A 283 -1.43 27.12 -8.56
C LEU A 283 -1.76 27.23 -7.06
N PHE A 284 -0.83 27.73 -6.27
CA PHE A 284 -1.03 27.93 -4.84
C PHE A 284 -2.07 29.03 -4.57
N ALA A 285 -1.99 30.17 -5.26
CA ALA A 285 -2.96 31.26 -5.11
C ALA A 285 -4.41 30.82 -5.41
N GLN A 286 -4.62 29.93 -6.39
CA GLN A 286 -5.93 29.32 -6.66
C GLN A 286 -6.42 28.48 -5.47
N ALA A 287 -5.54 27.65 -4.90
CA ALA A 287 -5.86 26.86 -3.71
C ALA A 287 -6.21 27.75 -2.51
N LEU A 288 -5.49 28.86 -2.30
CA LEU A 288 -5.78 29.81 -1.23
C LEU A 288 -7.15 30.50 -1.42
N ALA A 289 -7.51 30.85 -2.65
CA ALA A 289 -8.82 31.44 -2.94
C ALA A 289 -9.96 30.48 -2.59
N ASP A 290 -9.84 29.20 -2.95
CA ASP A 290 -10.83 28.18 -2.62
C ASP A 290 -10.83 27.83 -1.12
N ALA A 291 -9.67 27.81 -0.46
CA ALA A 291 -9.57 27.62 0.99
C ALA A 291 -10.34 28.70 1.77
N ASN A 292 -10.18 29.98 1.38
CA ASN A 292 -10.94 31.09 1.96
C ASN A 292 -12.46 30.94 1.72
N ARG A 293 -12.86 30.44 0.55
CA ARG A 293 -14.27 30.15 0.25
C ARG A 293 -14.80 28.97 1.04
N LEU A 294 -13.97 28.03 1.46
CA LEU A 294 -14.38 26.91 2.31
C LEU A 294 -14.34 27.28 3.80
N ASP A 295 -13.56 28.29 4.18
CA ASP A 295 -13.30 28.67 5.59
C ASP A 295 -12.70 27.51 6.40
N ILE A 296 -11.72 26.83 5.81
CA ILE A 296 -11.00 25.69 6.41
C ILE A 296 -9.49 25.96 6.42
N PRO A 297 -8.76 25.54 7.46
CA PRO A 297 -7.33 25.77 7.53
C PRO A 297 -6.58 24.87 6.55
N LEU A 298 -5.33 25.23 6.29
CA LEU A 298 -4.45 24.55 5.35
C LEU A 298 -3.57 23.50 6.03
N GLU A 299 -3.46 22.35 5.38
CA GLU A 299 -2.31 21.46 5.52
C GLU A 299 -1.41 21.64 4.29
N LEU A 300 -0.23 22.21 4.46
CA LEU A 300 0.70 22.46 3.36
C LEU A 300 1.66 21.29 3.21
N ALA A 301 1.59 20.57 2.11
CA ALA A 301 2.61 19.59 1.74
C ALA A 301 3.64 20.26 0.84
N LEU A 302 4.83 20.52 1.38
CA LEU A 302 5.89 21.28 0.72
C LEU A 302 6.93 20.33 0.15
N PHE A 303 7.19 20.44 -1.15
CA PHE A 303 8.17 19.63 -1.87
C PHE A 303 9.33 20.51 -2.34
N PHE A 304 10.39 20.52 -1.53
CA PHE A 304 11.57 21.36 -1.68
C PHE A 304 12.51 20.88 -2.78
N GLY A 305 13.01 21.82 -3.57
CA GLY A 305 14.03 21.60 -4.58
C GLY A 305 15.43 21.76 -4.00
N THR A 306 16.28 22.52 -4.69
CA THR A 306 17.70 22.66 -4.34
C THR A 306 17.98 23.83 -3.40
N GLU A 307 17.03 24.76 -3.20
CA GLU A 307 17.23 25.95 -2.38
C GLU A 307 16.12 26.14 -1.32
N PRO A 308 15.98 25.22 -0.33
CA PRO A 308 14.80 25.17 0.54
C PRO A 308 14.48 26.46 1.30
N ALA A 309 15.50 27.20 1.76
CA ALA A 309 15.31 28.46 2.48
C ALA A 309 14.76 29.59 1.58
N ALA A 310 15.21 29.65 0.32
CA ALA A 310 14.74 30.64 -0.64
C ALA A 310 13.31 30.31 -1.09
N GLU A 311 13.03 29.02 -1.35
CA GLU A 311 11.70 28.50 -1.68
C GLU A 311 10.69 28.80 -0.56
N LEU A 312 11.07 28.56 0.70
CA LEU A 312 10.22 28.89 1.85
C LEU A 312 9.99 30.40 2.00
N THR A 313 11.01 31.23 1.77
CA THR A 313 10.85 32.69 1.79
C THR A 313 9.87 33.16 0.73
N ALA A 314 9.91 32.58 -0.48
CA ALA A 314 8.97 32.88 -1.55
C ALA A 314 7.54 32.45 -1.18
N LEU A 315 7.37 31.27 -0.55
CA LEU A 315 6.07 30.83 -0.04
C LEU A 315 5.50 31.82 0.99
N GLN A 316 6.31 32.26 1.95
CA GLN A 316 5.90 33.23 2.98
C GLN A 316 5.37 34.53 2.37
N GLN A 317 6.04 35.06 1.34
CA GLN A 317 5.58 36.27 0.64
C GLN A 317 4.20 36.10 0.00
N VAL A 318 3.89 34.90 -0.53
CA VAL A 318 2.55 34.63 -1.09
C VAL A 318 1.51 34.58 0.04
N VAL A 319 1.81 33.88 1.14
CA VAL A 319 0.88 33.69 2.27
C VAL A 319 0.61 34.98 3.04
N GLU A 320 1.61 35.84 3.25
CA GLU A 320 1.49 37.11 3.99
C GLU A 320 0.40 38.05 3.42
N THR A 321 0.08 37.90 2.14
CA THR A 321 -0.97 38.70 1.46
C THR A 321 -2.38 38.12 1.59
N GLN A 322 -2.55 36.99 2.29
CA GLN A 322 -3.77 36.19 2.29
C GLN A 322 -4.29 35.95 3.70
N ALA A 323 -5.62 35.96 3.87
CA ALA A 323 -6.27 35.72 5.16
C ALA A 323 -6.51 34.23 5.41
N VAL A 324 -5.46 33.41 5.35
CA VAL A 324 -5.55 31.94 5.54
C VAL A 324 -4.88 31.48 6.82
N THR A 325 -5.41 30.42 7.42
CA THR A 325 -4.79 29.75 8.58
C THR A 325 -4.00 28.55 8.09
N VAL A 326 -2.70 28.51 8.37
CA VAL A 326 -1.87 27.31 8.17
C VAL A 326 -1.87 26.52 9.48
N GLN A 327 -2.49 25.34 9.48
CA GLN A 327 -2.59 24.49 10.66
C GLN A 327 -1.48 23.43 10.71
N THR A 328 -1.13 22.88 9.54
CA THR A 328 -0.20 21.74 9.43
C THR A 328 0.75 21.98 8.27
N ILE A 329 2.03 21.61 8.43
CA ILE A 329 3.05 21.70 7.37
C ILE A 329 3.80 20.36 7.30
N LEU A 330 3.82 19.74 6.12
CA LEU A 330 4.52 18.49 5.83
C LEU A 330 5.75 18.81 4.96
N LEU A 331 6.89 18.23 5.30
CA LEU A 331 8.19 18.60 4.71
C LEU A 331 8.77 17.45 3.89
N PHE A 332 8.90 17.63 2.59
CA PHE A 332 9.47 16.62 1.69
C PHE A 332 10.50 17.23 0.75
N GLU A 333 11.51 16.46 0.39
CA GLU A 333 12.33 16.73 -0.78
C GLU A 333 11.58 16.31 -2.04
N ALA A 334 11.54 17.15 -3.06
CA ALA A 334 10.85 16.85 -4.32
C ALA A 334 11.47 15.65 -5.06
N ALA A 335 12.78 15.43 -4.90
CA ALA A 335 13.51 14.36 -5.58
C ALA A 335 13.23 12.96 -5.01
N THR A 336 12.93 12.87 -3.71
CA THR A 336 12.78 11.59 -2.99
C THR A 336 11.38 11.37 -2.42
N LEU A 337 10.59 12.45 -2.29
CA LEU A 337 9.31 12.51 -1.58
C LEU A 337 9.42 12.13 -0.10
N ARG A 338 10.59 12.40 0.50
CA ARG A 338 10.92 12.05 1.89
C ARG A 338 11.46 13.27 2.62
N THR A 339 11.38 13.21 3.94
CA THR A 339 12.08 14.14 4.82
C THR A 339 13.52 13.67 5.05
N SER A 340 14.46 14.61 5.09
CA SER A 340 15.86 14.41 5.47
C SER A 340 16.24 15.34 6.62
N ASP A 341 17.29 14.98 7.36
CA ASP A 341 17.80 15.81 8.46
C ASP A 341 18.32 17.16 7.95
N GLU A 342 18.93 17.16 6.75
CA GLU A 342 19.40 18.36 6.06
C GLU A 342 18.25 19.30 5.72
N LEU A 343 17.13 18.76 5.22
CA LEU A 343 15.93 19.55 4.96
C LEU A 343 15.39 20.15 6.25
N LEU A 344 15.22 19.33 7.30
CA LEU A 344 14.67 19.78 8.58
C LEU A 344 15.51 20.91 9.19
N ALA A 345 16.83 20.74 9.22
CA ALA A 345 17.74 21.75 9.73
C ALA A 345 17.65 23.08 8.96
N ALA A 346 17.38 23.03 7.65
CA ALA A 346 17.26 24.22 6.82
C ALA A 346 15.94 24.98 7.04
N VAL A 347 14.82 24.29 7.24
CA VAL A 347 13.48 24.92 7.18
C VAL A 347 12.73 24.98 8.51
N VAL A 348 12.92 24.03 9.42
CA VAL A 348 12.15 23.98 10.68
C VAL A 348 12.29 25.26 11.51
N PRO A 349 13.49 25.84 11.73
CA PRO A 349 13.62 27.09 12.48
C PRO A 349 12.86 28.26 11.84
N MET A 350 12.87 28.35 10.51
CA MET A 350 12.15 29.39 9.76
C MET A 350 10.63 29.21 9.87
N LEU A 351 10.16 27.96 9.78
CA LEU A 351 8.75 27.61 9.91
C LEU A 351 8.22 27.91 11.31
N ARG A 352 8.95 27.55 12.36
CA ARG A 352 8.56 27.87 13.75
C ARG A 352 8.49 29.37 14.03
N ASN A 353 9.29 30.17 13.34
CA ASN A 353 9.22 31.63 13.45
C ASN A 353 8.01 32.21 12.70
N ALA A 354 7.71 31.71 11.50
CA ALA A 354 6.64 32.23 10.66
C ALA A 354 5.24 31.72 11.06
N TRP A 355 5.15 30.46 11.47
CA TRP A 355 3.91 29.77 11.85
C TRP A 355 4.13 29.01 13.18
N PRO A 356 4.26 29.73 14.31
CA PRO A 356 4.57 29.11 15.61
C PRO A 356 3.52 28.10 16.09
N GLU A 357 2.26 28.28 15.69
CA GLU A 357 1.14 27.40 16.05
C GLU A 357 0.92 26.25 15.08
N ALA A 358 1.61 26.24 13.93
CA ALA A 358 1.45 25.16 12.94
C ALA A 358 2.20 23.90 13.40
N ALA A 359 1.53 22.76 13.31
CA ALA A 359 2.15 21.46 13.54
C ALA A 359 3.04 21.11 12.34
N ILE A 360 4.30 20.75 12.60
CA ILE A 360 5.27 20.37 11.57
C ILE A 360 5.43 18.86 11.54
N GLY A 361 5.26 18.26 10.37
CA GLY A 361 5.37 16.82 10.14
C GLY A 361 6.49 16.44 9.19
N GLY A 362 7.11 15.28 9.47
CA GLY A 362 8.10 14.65 8.60
C GLY A 362 7.77 13.18 8.31
N GLY A 363 8.40 12.62 7.29
CA GLY A 363 8.23 11.23 6.86
C GLY A 363 8.30 11.13 5.36
N THR A 364 7.21 10.72 4.73
CA THR A 364 7.16 10.58 3.27
C THR A 364 5.78 10.94 2.72
N ASP A 365 5.73 11.31 1.45
CA ASP A 365 4.49 11.41 0.69
C ASP A 365 4.21 10.14 -0.15
N ASP A 366 4.99 9.09 0.08
CA ASP A 366 4.84 7.74 -0.49
C ASP A 366 4.38 6.75 0.61
N ASN A 367 4.39 5.46 0.30
CA ASN A 367 3.93 4.39 1.15
C ASN A 367 4.80 4.23 2.41
N PHE A 368 4.25 3.59 3.45
CA PHE A 368 4.94 3.34 4.74
C PHE A 368 6.32 2.68 4.60
N ALA A 369 6.53 1.90 3.54
CA ALA A 369 7.83 1.34 3.16
C ALA A 369 8.96 2.39 3.21
N GLU A 370 8.72 3.61 2.74
CA GLU A 370 9.73 4.66 2.71
C GLU A 370 9.97 5.27 4.08
N LEU A 371 8.94 5.46 4.91
CA LEU A 371 9.12 5.85 6.31
C LEU A 371 9.93 4.81 7.09
N ASN A 372 9.65 3.52 6.87
CA ASN A 372 10.29 2.42 7.58
C ASN A 372 11.76 2.19 7.16
N ARG A 373 12.12 2.54 5.92
CA ARG A 373 13.46 2.33 5.36
C ARG A 373 14.39 3.53 5.51
N ASN A 374 13.84 4.73 5.69
CA ASN A 374 14.59 5.97 5.66
C ASN A 374 14.35 6.74 6.97
N PRO A 375 15.10 6.42 8.04
CA PRO A 375 14.98 7.15 9.30
C PRO A 375 15.48 8.60 9.14
N PHE A 376 14.89 9.49 9.93
CA PHE A 376 15.29 10.89 10.10
C PHE A 376 15.12 11.26 11.58
N ASP A 377 15.64 12.42 11.98
CA ASP A 377 15.53 12.95 13.33
C ASP A 377 14.09 13.41 13.62
N VAL A 378 13.29 12.45 14.09
CA VAL A 378 11.88 12.66 14.43
C VAL A 378 11.69 13.69 15.55
N GLU A 379 12.72 13.99 16.36
CA GLU A 379 12.61 14.98 17.45
C GLU A 379 12.42 16.40 16.93
N GLN A 380 12.79 16.68 15.68
CA GLN A 380 12.60 18.00 15.04
C GLN A 380 11.16 18.24 14.55
N VAL A 381 10.32 17.21 14.54
CA VAL A 381 8.92 17.28 14.06
C VAL A 381 7.92 16.93 15.16
N ASP A 382 6.70 17.43 15.03
CA ASP A 382 5.62 17.17 15.99
C ASP A 382 4.96 15.82 15.77
N PHE A 383 4.92 15.34 14.53
CA PHE A 383 4.29 14.07 14.13
C PHE A 383 4.99 13.45 12.93
N VAL A 384 4.70 12.18 12.67
CA VAL A 384 5.16 11.46 11.47
C VAL A 384 4.03 11.27 10.46
N THR A 385 4.37 11.32 9.17
CA THR A 385 3.41 11.18 8.07
C THR A 385 3.87 10.21 6.98
N TYR A 386 2.90 9.54 6.38
CA TYR A 386 3.06 8.73 5.16
C TYR A 386 1.73 8.67 4.39
N SER A 387 1.79 8.22 3.14
CA SER A 387 0.61 8.01 2.28
C SER A 387 0.15 6.56 2.30
N VAL A 388 -1.12 6.35 1.98
CA VAL A 388 -1.69 5.00 1.77
C VAL A 388 -2.34 4.92 0.39
N SER A 389 -1.99 3.86 -0.33
CA SER A 389 -2.60 3.50 -1.63
C SER A 389 -2.73 1.98 -1.73
N PRO A 390 -3.92 1.41 -1.46
CA PRO A 390 -4.10 -0.04 -1.32
C PRO A 390 -3.99 -0.84 -2.64
N LEU A 391 -3.88 -0.17 -3.79
CA LEU A 391 -3.80 -0.79 -5.12
C LEU A 391 -2.37 -1.01 -5.64
N VAL A 392 -1.37 -1.09 -4.75
CA VAL A 392 0.03 -1.33 -5.16
C VAL A 392 0.21 -2.72 -5.77
N HIS A 393 -0.42 -3.73 -5.18
CA HIS A 393 -0.12 -5.13 -5.48
C HIS A 393 -1.15 -5.84 -6.34
N ALA A 394 -2.43 -5.67 -6.02
CA ALA A 394 -3.55 -6.17 -6.80
C ALA A 394 -4.58 -5.05 -6.99
N LEU A 395 -5.37 -5.17 -8.05
CA LEU A 395 -6.31 -4.13 -8.46
C LEU A 395 -7.78 -4.49 -8.16
N ASP A 396 -8.03 -5.73 -7.74
CA ASP A 396 -9.37 -6.26 -7.52
C ASP A 396 -10.02 -5.72 -6.24
N ASP A 397 -11.34 -5.78 -6.24
CA ASP A 397 -12.20 -5.25 -5.19
C ASP A 397 -12.04 -5.99 -3.85
N LEU A 398 -11.77 -7.28 -3.88
CA LEU A 398 -11.64 -8.09 -2.67
C LEU A 398 -10.34 -7.72 -1.94
N THR A 399 -9.23 -7.59 -2.67
CA THR A 399 -7.95 -7.18 -2.09
C THR A 399 -8.01 -5.79 -1.44
N LEU A 400 -8.82 -4.86 -1.98
CA LEU A 400 -9.01 -3.55 -1.35
C LEU A 400 -9.53 -3.63 0.08
N PHE A 401 -10.54 -4.48 0.32
CA PHE A 401 -11.10 -4.67 1.65
C PHE A 401 -10.19 -5.49 2.56
N GLU A 402 -9.55 -6.53 2.03
CA GLU A 402 -8.56 -7.30 2.79
C GLU A 402 -7.45 -6.41 3.35
N ASN A 403 -6.98 -5.44 2.57
CA ASN A 403 -5.88 -4.55 2.93
C ASN A 403 -6.25 -3.48 3.97
N LEU A 404 -7.52 -3.33 4.35
CA LEU A 404 -7.91 -2.39 5.41
C LEU A 404 -7.17 -2.67 6.72
N ALA A 405 -7.04 -3.95 7.09
CA ALA A 405 -6.32 -4.36 8.29
C ALA A 405 -4.84 -3.90 8.30
N GLY A 406 -4.20 -3.85 7.12
CA GLY A 406 -2.81 -3.38 7.00
C GLY A 406 -2.64 -1.89 7.31
N GLN A 407 -3.70 -1.09 7.24
CA GLN A 407 -3.63 0.33 7.64
C GLN A 407 -3.35 0.47 9.13
N ALA A 408 -4.02 -0.32 9.98
CA ALA A 408 -3.77 -0.31 11.43
C ALA A 408 -2.34 -0.76 11.77
N GLU A 409 -1.82 -1.77 11.06
CA GLU A 409 -0.45 -2.28 11.22
C GLU A 409 0.61 -1.19 10.92
N THR A 410 0.40 -0.42 9.84
CA THR A 410 1.29 0.70 9.50
C THR A 410 1.24 1.79 10.56
N ALA A 411 0.07 2.14 11.09
CA ALA A 411 -0.07 3.17 12.12
C ALA A 411 0.62 2.76 13.43
N LEU A 412 0.44 1.50 13.84
CA LEU A 412 1.10 0.91 15.00
C LEU A 412 2.63 0.96 14.85
N SER A 413 3.13 0.52 13.69
CA SER A 413 4.58 0.49 13.43
C SER A 413 5.16 1.90 13.29
N ALA A 414 4.47 2.84 12.64
CA ALA A 414 4.88 4.24 12.54
C ALA A 414 5.05 4.87 13.93
N ARG A 415 4.10 4.64 14.83
CA ARG A 415 4.15 5.14 16.20
C ARG A 415 5.31 4.53 17.00
N LYS A 416 5.60 3.25 16.80
CA LYS A 416 6.76 2.59 17.42
C LYS A 416 8.07 3.18 16.92
N LEU A 417 8.20 3.39 15.61
CA LEU A 417 9.38 3.98 14.98
C LEU A 417 9.63 5.43 15.39
N SER A 418 8.56 6.18 15.63
CA SER A 418 8.62 7.61 15.96
C SER A 418 8.70 7.91 17.47
N GLY A 419 8.95 6.91 18.31
CA GLY A 419 9.01 7.10 19.76
C GLY A 419 7.68 7.49 20.40
N GLY A 420 6.55 7.17 19.77
CA GLY A 420 5.22 7.49 20.28
C GLY A 420 4.61 8.79 19.73
N LYS A 421 5.29 9.48 18.80
CA LYS A 421 4.73 10.69 18.17
C LYS A 421 3.41 10.39 17.47
N PRO A 422 2.52 11.38 17.34
CA PRO A 422 1.33 11.24 16.55
C PRO A 422 1.60 10.80 15.11
N VAL A 423 0.60 10.15 14.54
CA VAL A 423 0.64 9.64 13.16
C VAL A 423 -0.44 10.37 12.38
N HIS A 424 -0.03 11.01 11.29
CA HIS A 424 -0.92 11.52 10.25
C HIS A 424 -0.80 10.62 9.03
N ILE A 425 -1.92 10.26 8.40
CA ILE A 425 -1.89 9.52 7.12
C ILE A 425 -2.42 10.45 6.05
N SER A 426 -1.50 10.99 5.26
CA SER A 426 -1.84 12.04 4.31
C SER A 426 -1.02 11.97 3.01
N PRO A 427 -1.67 11.77 1.85
CA PRO A 427 -3.09 11.40 1.68
C PRO A 427 -3.35 9.88 1.63
N ILE A 428 -4.63 9.55 1.70
CA ILE A 428 -5.21 8.24 1.43
C ILE A 428 -5.96 8.33 0.10
N THR A 429 -5.49 7.58 -0.89
CA THR A 429 -6.10 7.48 -2.22
C THR A 429 -6.21 6.01 -2.62
N LEU A 430 -7.18 5.64 -3.46
CA LEU A 430 -7.24 4.24 -3.94
C LEU A 430 -6.03 3.91 -4.83
N ARG A 431 -5.74 4.78 -5.79
CA ARG A 431 -4.63 4.64 -6.74
C ARG A 431 -3.36 5.29 -6.21
N LEU A 432 -2.23 4.78 -6.69
CA LEU A 432 -0.95 5.46 -6.61
C LEU A 432 -1.02 6.84 -7.26
N ARG A 433 -0.34 7.81 -6.66
CA ARG A 433 -0.39 9.23 -7.05
C ARG A 433 0.65 9.63 -8.09
N PHE A 434 1.56 8.72 -8.42
CA PHE A 434 2.59 8.88 -9.43
C PHE A 434 3.09 7.50 -9.89
N LYS A 435 3.73 7.47 -11.06
CA LYS A 435 4.38 6.31 -11.68
C LYS A 435 5.89 6.42 -11.57
N THR A 436 6.42 7.62 -11.71
CA THR A 436 7.86 7.92 -11.65
C THR A 436 8.12 9.05 -10.67
N LEU A 437 9.24 8.99 -9.93
CA LEU A 437 9.61 10.05 -8.98
C LEU A 437 9.84 11.38 -9.71
N GLU A 438 10.57 11.36 -10.83
CA GLU A 438 10.85 12.54 -11.65
C GLU A 438 9.57 13.21 -12.19
N GLY A 439 8.58 12.41 -12.60
CA GLY A 439 7.32 12.91 -13.15
C GLY A 439 6.30 13.37 -12.11
N THR A 440 6.54 13.14 -10.82
CA THR A 440 5.53 13.27 -9.74
C THR A 440 4.72 14.57 -9.81
N ALA A 441 5.40 15.72 -9.88
CA ALA A 441 4.74 17.03 -9.85
C ALA A 441 3.76 17.21 -11.02
N THR A 442 4.15 16.81 -12.22
CA THR A 442 3.34 16.94 -13.44
C THR A 442 2.26 15.86 -13.54
N GLU A 443 2.59 14.62 -13.15
CA GLU A 443 1.67 13.49 -13.20
C GLU A 443 0.45 13.73 -12.29
N ARG A 444 0.65 14.34 -11.11
CA ARG A 444 -0.43 14.64 -10.16
C ARG A 444 -1.46 15.62 -10.68
N LEU A 445 -1.06 16.58 -11.52
CA LEU A 445 -1.99 17.55 -12.12
C LEU A 445 -3.02 16.87 -13.03
N ASN A 446 -2.71 15.68 -13.55
CA ASN A 446 -3.53 14.95 -14.53
C ASN A 446 -3.86 13.52 -14.09
N ALA A 447 -3.70 13.21 -12.80
CA ALA A 447 -3.86 11.84 -12.31
C ALA A 447 -5.33 11.39 -12.47
N PRO A 448 -5.57 10.25 -13.15
CA PRO A 448 -6.93 9.75 -13.33
C PRO A 448 -7.46 9.19 -12.01
N ALA A 449 -8.70 9.56 -11.67
CA ALA A 449 -9.40 9.02 -10.52
C ALA A 449 -9.66 7.52 -10.66
N ASP A 450 -9.78 6.83 -9.54
CA ASP A 450 -10.30 5.46 -9.53
C ASP A 450 -11.82 5.49 -9.70
N PRO A 451 -12.41 4.76 -10.66
CA PRO A 451 -13.84 4.81 -10.92
C PRO A 451 -14.67 4.35 -9.72
N ARG A 452 -14.11 3.53 -8.81
CA ARG A 452 -14.81 3.07 -7.60
C ARG A 452 -15.01 4.17 -6.57
N GLN A 453 -14.20 5.22 -6.61
CA GLN A 453 -14.28 6.31 -5.65
C GLN A 453 -15.64 7.04 -5.70
N ALA A 454 -16.23 7.14 -6.89
CA ALA A 454 -17.52 7.78 -7.10
C ALA A 454 -18.73 6.84 -6.88
N THR A 455 -18.53 5.64 -6.33
CA THR A 455 -19.60 4.65 -6.13
C THR A 455 -19.79 4.30 -4.65
N GLU A 456 -20.86 3.56 -4.33
CA GLU A 456 -21.11 3.01 -3.00
C GLU A 456 -19.98 2.11 -2.50
N PHE A 457 -19.25 1.45 -3.41
CA PHE A 457 -18.06 0.68 -3.06
C PHE A 457 -17.00 1.56 -2.42
N GLY A 458 -16.68 2.70 -3.06
CA GLY A 458 -15.71 3.66 -2.53
C GLY A 458 -16.17 4.26 -1.20
N ALA A 459 -17.48 4.51 -1.04
CA ALA A 459 -18.04 4.97 0.23
C ALA A 459 -17.88 3.93 1.35
N ASP A 460 -18.22 2.65 1.08
CA ASP A 460 -18.07 1.58 2.07
C ASP A 460 -16.62 1.33 2.46
N TRP A 461 -15.72 1.27 1.48
CA TRP A 461 -14.29 1.16 1.74
C TRP A 461 -13.76 2.33 2.58
N THR A 462 -14.16 3.56 2.26
CA THR A 462 -13.73 4.78 3.00
C THR A 462 -14.22 4.74 4.44
N ARG A 463 -15.47 4.31 4.67
CA ARG A 463 -16.03 4.18 6.02
C ARG A 463 -15.23 3.20 6.87
N GLN A 464 -14.91 2.03 6.30
CA GLN A 464 -14.15 1.01 7.01
C GLN A 464 -12.68 1.41 7.21
N SER A 465 -12.08 2.12 6.25
CA SER A 465 -10.74 2.71 6.40
C SER A 465 -10.72 3.73 7.54
N LEU A 466 -11.69 4.64 7.59
CA LEU A 466 -11.77 5.65 8.65
C LEU A 466 -11.99 5.00 10.03
N ASP A 467 -12.88 4.02 10.16
CA ASP A 467 -13.08 3.29 11.43
C ASP A 467 -11.81 2.55 11.86
N THR A 468 -11.12 1.89 10.92
CA THR A 468 -9.85 1.20 11.18
C THR A 468 -8.78 2.15 11.72
N LEU A 469 -8.61 3.30 11.07
CA LEU A 469 -7.62 4.30 11.46
C LEU A 469 -7.99 5.01 12.77
N ALA A 470 -9.28 5.24 13.01
CA ALA A 470 -9.79 5.77 14.27
C ALA A 470 -9.48 4.82 15.44
N ARG A 471 -9.70 3.50 15.27
CA ARG A 471 -9.35 2.48 16.27
C ARG A 471 -7.85 2.39 16.50
N ALA A 472 -7.04 2.59 15.46
CA ALA A 472 -5.58 2.67 15.56
C ALA A 472 -5.06 3.99 16.19
N GLY A 473 -5.97 4.91 16.54
CA GLY A 473 -5.64 6.19 17.16
C GLY A 473 -4.86 7.13 16.24
N VAL A 474 -5.08 7.07 14.93
CA VAL A 474 -4.50 8.03 13.97
C VAL A 474 -5.05 9.43 14.27
N GLU A 475 -4.18 10.44 14.28
CA GLU A 475 -4.57 11.79 14.70
C GLU A 475 -5.21 12.60 13.57
N SER A 476 -4.72 12.43 12.34
CA SER A 476 -5.21 13.17 11.17
C SER A 476 -5.16 12.30 9.91
N VAL A 477 -6.17 12.43 9.06
CA VAL A 477 -6.27 11.75 7.77
C VAL A 477 -6.69 12.74 6.68
N THR A 478 -6.10 12.59 5.50
CA THR A 478 -6.48 13.35 4.31
C THR A 478 -6.97 12.39 3.22
N TYR A 479 -8.27 12.42 2.91
CA TYR A 479 -8.84 11.55 1.89
C TYR A 479 -9.07 12.30 0.57
N TYR A 480 -8.69 11.65 -0.54
CA TYR A 480 -9.11 12.07 -1.89
C TYR A 480 -8.85 13.55 -2.21
N LEU A 481 -9.65 14.13 -3.11
CA LEU A 481 -9.63 15.54 -3.46
C LEU A 481 -10.95 16.23 -3.06
N THR A 482 -10.98 17.57 -3.10
CA THR A 482 -12.17 18.38 -2.91
C THR A 482 -13.22 18.07 -3.98
N HIS A 483 -12.85 18.23 -5.25
CA HIS A 483 -13.79 18.19 -6.36
C HIS A 483 -13.23 17.51 -7.62
N GLY A 484 -14.10 17.29 -8.60
CA GLY A 484 -13.80 16.60 -9.85
C GLY A 484 -13.90 15.08 -9.73
N PRO A 485 -13.44 14.31 -10.74
CA PRO A 485 -13.62 12.85 -10.77
C PRO A 485 -13.00 12.09 -9.58
N GLY A 486 -11.97 12.66 -8.97
CA GLY A 486 -11.31 12.13 -7.76
C GLY A 486 -11.69 12.92 -6.50
N GLY A 487 -12.77 13.69 -6.54
CA GLY A 487 -13.24 14.55 -5.47
C GLY A 487 -14.26 13.90 -4.53
N LEU A 488 -14.77 14.69 -3.59
CA LEU A 488 -16.00 14.39 -2.86
C LEU A 488 -17.25 14.87 -3.60
N VAL A 489 -17.08 15.88 -4.44
CA VAL A 489 -18.12 16.46 -5.29
C VAL A 489 -17.62 16.57 -6.74
N SER A 490 -18.51 16.54 -7.72
CA SER A 490 -18.18 16.85 -9.10
C SER A 490 -19.41 17.33 -9.84
N ASN A 491 -19.27 18.40 -10.61
CA ASN A 491 -20.37 18.98 -11.40
C ASN A 491 -21.58 19.31 -10.51
N ASP A 492 -21.31 19.99 -9.39
CA ASP A 492 -22.32 20.42 -8.40
C ASP A 492 -23.07 19.28 -7.67
N MET A 493 -22.59 18.04 -7.81
CA MET A 493 -23.19 16.86 -7.20
C MET A 493 -22.22 16.17 -6.25
N ALA A 494 -22.72 15.69 -5.12
CA ALA A 494 -21.96 14.85 -4.20
C ALA A 494 -21.74 13.44 -4.76
N HIS A 495 -20.54 12.89 -4.56
CA HIS A 495 -20.28 11.46 -4.71
C HIS A 495 -20.70 10.70 -3.43
N PRO A 496 -21.00 9.39 -3.48
CA PRO A 496 -21.41 8.62 -2.29
C PRO A 496 -20.46 8.74 -1.09
N VAL A 497 -19.16 8.93 -1.34
CA VAL A 497 -18.17 9.14 -0.28
C VAL A 497 -18.39 10.41 0.54
N TYR A 498 -19.07 11.43 -0.02
CA TYR A 498 -19.50 12.63 0.69
C TYR A 498 -20.33 12.29 1.94
N ASP A 499 -21.25 11.33 1.81
CA ASP A 499 -22.16 10.96 2.89
C ASP A 499 -21.42 10.28 4.05
N VAL A 500 -20.29 9.61 3.78
CA VAL A 500 -19.41 9.05 4.82
C VAL A 500 -18.89 10.17 5.72
N PHE A 501 -18.40 11.26 5.11
CA PHE A 501 -17.87 12.41 5.85
C PHE A 501 -18.95 13.25 6.51
N LYS A 502 -20.19 13.23 5.99
CA LYS A 502 -21.32 13.90 6.62
C LYS A 502 -21.83 13.12 7.84
N GLN A 503 -21.93 11.80 7.74
CA GLN A 503 -22.39 10.92 8.82
C GLN A 503 -21.44 10.88 10.01
N ARG A 504 -20.15 11.19 9.85
CA ARG A 504 -19.21 11.27 10.99
C ARG A 504 -19.57 12.33 12.02
N LEU A 505 -20.39 13.32 11.64
CA LEU A 505 -20.81 14.43 12.49
C LEU A 505 -22.09 14.12 13.30
N SER A 506 -22.81 13.05 12.93
CA SER A 506 -24.03 12.57 13.61
C SER A 506 -23.71 11.46 14.59
#